data_AF-A0A511HM11-F1
#
_entry.id   AF-A0A511HM11-F1
#
_cell.length_a   1.000
_cell.length_b   1.000
_cell.length_c   1.000
_cell.angle_alpha   90.00
_cell.angle_beta   90.00
_cell.angle_gamma   90.00
#
_symmetry.space_group_name_H-M   'P 1'
#
loop_
_entity.id
_entity.type
_entity.pdbx_description
1 polymer ?
#
loop_
_entity_poly.entity_id
_entity_poly.type
_entity_poly.pdbx_seq_one_letter_code
_entity_poly.pdbx_strand_id
1 'polypeptide(L)'
;MATTRRTANEEILEQTIAHSVQVERYKAGTVRRVVELLNATEEKLEEQLAVRVERIVAAGGFDAGPETTERLQELLKVVGGVRAEAYAAAAGFLREELSVFAAYEAQWQAAVLQETLIVELGVVAPSAEVLRAAVFERPFSGAVFEHWVEALQPADLERISRAVQVGIVEGQTTQEIVRSVVGTRGASYTDGVVEMSRRSAETLVRTSLNHASTQAREEVYRANEDIIEEVRLVATLDGRTTLGCMALDGKVFPVREGKRPPFHPGCRTTTVPVINGVKLVGDRPAVTDARTRRQREIDFRAEAKAKAGAAWSDMSEKERRAAIARIREKWARENIGQVPKGLSYEDWLRRQSASFQDEVLGPTRGQLFRNGGLSVDRFTDASGRTLTLEALREAESEAFKKAKL
;
A
#
# COMPACT_ATOMS: atom_id res chain seq x y z
N MET A 1 -7.41 3.73 -39.46
CA MET A 1 -7.90 3.60 -38.08
C MET A 1 -7.29 4.72 -37.27
N ALA A 2 -8.11 5.66 -36.80
CA ALA A 2 -7.64 6.86 -36.10
C ALA A 2 -6.97 6.48 -34.77
N THR A 3 -5.71 6.87 -34.61
CA THR A 3 -4.91 6.68 -33.40
C THR A 3 -5.38 7.70 -32.35
N THR A 4 -6.25 7.30 -31.43
CA THR A 4 -6.75 8.17 -30.35
C THR A 4 -5.59 8.59 -29.45
N ARG A 5 -5.38 9.90 -29.25
CA ARG A 5 -4.31 10.48 -28.42
C ARG A 5 -4.63 10.24 -26.93
N ARG A 6 -3.67 9.71 -26.16
CA ARG A 6 -3.82 9.52 -24.70
C ARG A 6 -4.07 10.86 -24.00
N THR A 7 -4.98 10.86 -23.03
CA THR A 7 -5.27 12.00 -22.16
C THR A 7 -4.21 12.14 -21.06
N ALA A 8 -4.10 13.34 -20.45
CA ALA A 8 -3.18 13.57 -19.33
C ALA A 8 -3.43 12.61 -18.15
N ASN A 9 -4.69 12.32 -17.87
CA ASN A 9 -5.08 11.39 -16.82
C ASN A 9 -4.67 9.94 -17.13
N GLU A 10 -4.80 9.49 -18.39
CA GLU A 10 -4.33 8.17 -18.82
C GLU A 10 -2.80 8.05 -18.71
N GLU A 11 -2.07 9.11 -19.06
CA GLU A 11 -0.62 9.15 -18.96
C GLU A 11 -0.16 9.11 -17.48
N ILE A 12 -0.80 9.86 -16.58
CA ILE A 12 -0.53 9.80 -15.13
C ILE A 12 -0.85 8.41 -14.54
N LEU A 13 -1.96 7.81 -14.96
CA LEU A 13 -2.36 6.47 -14.52
C LEU A 13 -1.32 5.42 -14.92
N GLU A 14 -0.89 5.42 -16.17
CA GLU A 14 0.11 4.48 -16.69
C GLU A 14 1.46 4.65 -15.98
N GLN A 15 1.94 5.89 -15.84
CA GLN A 15 3.18 6.18 -15.10
C GLN A 15 3.09 5.75 -13.63
N THR A 16 1.94 5.97 -12.99
CA THR A 16 1.69 5.54 -11.62
C THR A 16 1.72 4.02 -11.48
N ILE A 17 1.10 3.29 -12.42
CA ILE A 17 1.13 1.83 -12.42
C ILE A 17 2.56 1.31 -12.61
N ALA A 18 3.31 1.87 -13.57
CA ALA A 18 4.71 1.49 -13.79
C ALA A 18 5.56 1.75 -12.55
N HIS A 19 5.39 2.91 -11.91
CA HIS A 19 6.08 3.26 -10.67
C HIS A 19 5.68 2.35 -9.50
N SER A 20 4.41 1.96 -9.38
CA SER A 20 3.95 1.04 -8.34
C SER A 20 4.72 -0.30 -8.33
N VAL A 21 5.12 -0.80 -9.51
CA VAL A 21 5.93 -2.02 -9.62
C VAL A 21 7.33 -1.80 -9.05
N GLN A 22 7.92 -0.64 -9.28
CA GLN A 22 9.23 -0.29 -8.72
C GLN A 22 9.15 -0.08 -7.22
N VAL A 23 8.07 0.54 -6.73
CA VAL A 23 7.78 0.67 -5.29
C VAL A 23 7.67 -0.71 -4.62
N GLU A 24 7.03 -1.71 -5.25
CA GLU A 24 6.99 -3.08 -4.71
C GLU A 24 8.37 -3.75 -4.65
N ARG A 25 9.24 -3.49 -5.63
CA ARG A 25 10.63 -3.96 -5.61
C ARG A 25 11.45 -3.27 -4.52
N TYR A 26 11.26 -1.98 -4.36
CA TYR A 26 11.87 -1.19 -3.29
C TYR A 26 11.46 -1.73 -1.92
N LYS A 27 10.15 -1.92 -1.68
CA LYS A 27 9.62 -2.58 -0.47
C LYS A 27 10.28 -3.92 -0.19
N ALA A 28 10.42 -4.77 -1.20
CA ALA A 28 11.09 -6.06 -1.04
C ALA A 28 12.58 -5.91 -0.67
N GLY A 29 13.27 -4.89 -1.18
CA GLY A 29 14.63 -4.53 -0.79
C GLY A 29 14.71 -4.09 0.68
N THR A 30 13.86 -3.15 1.09
CA THR A 30 13.82 -2.66 2.48
C THR A 30 13.48 -3.79 3.47
N VAL A 31 12.57 -4.70 3.11
CA VAL A 31 12.25 -5.89 3.92
C VAL A 31 13.51 -6.73 4.13
N ARG A 32 14.28 -7.04 3.08
CA ARG A 32 15.52 -7.82 3.22
C ARG A 32 16.50 -7.15 4.17
N ARG A 33 16.69 -5.83 4.07
CA ARG A 33 17.60 -5.06 4.93
C ARG A 33 17.15 -5.08 6.40
N VAL A 34 15.86 -4.90 6.66
CA VAL A 34 15.31 -5.00 8.02
C VAL A 34 15.47 -6.41 8.59
N VAL A 35 15.18 -7.44 7.80
CA VAL A 35 15.37 -8.83 8.22
C VAL A 35 16.85 -9.13 8.49
N GLU A 36 17.77 -8.66 7.64
CA GLU A 36 19.23 -8.77 7.89
C GLU A 36 19.63 -8.17 9.25
N LEU A 37 19.11 -6.98 9.60
CA LEU A 37 19.38 -6.34 10.89
C LEU A 37 18.84 -7.15 12.07
N LEU A 38 17.66 -7.76 11.93
CA LEU A 38 17.10 -8.65 12.97
C LEU A 38 17.92 -9.92 13.13
N ASN A 39 18.39 -10.48 12.01
CA ASN A 39 19.14 -11.73 11.96
C ASN A 39 20.55 -11.60 12.52
N ALA A 40 21.12 -10.39 12.49
CA ALA A 40 22.45 -10.12 13.04
C ALA A 40 22.59 -10.49 14.54
N THR A 41 21.47 -10.63 15.25
CA THR A 41 21.47 -10.99 16.68
C THR A 41 21.14 -12.46 16.96
N GLU A 42 20.90 -13.29 15.94
CA GLU A 42 20.40 -14.67 16.13
C GLU A 42 21.42 -15.63 16.71
N GLU A 43 22.69 -15.53 16.30
CA GLU A 43 23.75 -16.37 16.88
C GLU A 43 23.91 -16.10 18.38
N LYS A 44 23.92 -14.80 18.75
CA LYS A 44 23.98 -14.38 20.15
C LYS A 44 22.70 -14.78 20.91
N LEU A 45 21.54 -14.71 20.26
CA LEU A 45 20.28 -15.16 20.83
C LEU A 45 20.32 -16.66 21.15
N GLU A 46 20.75 -17.49 20.19
CA GLU A 46 20.88 -18.93 20.33
C GLU A 46 21.81 -19.30 21.49
N GLU A 47 22.99 -18.68 21.55
CA GLU A 47 23.96 -18.88 22.64
C GLU A 47 23.36 -18.51 24.01
N GLN A 48 22.79 -17.31 24.13
CA GLN A 48 22.28 -16.81 25.40
C GLN A 48 21.04 -17.58 25.87
N LEU A 49 20.23 -18.10 24.95
CA LEU A 49 19.12 -19.01 25.24
C LEU A 49 19.64 -20.36 25.72
N ALA A 50 20.55 -21.00 24.99
CA ALA A 50 21.07 -22.33 25.34
C ALA A 50 21.68 -22.35 26.75
N VAL A 51 22.54 -21.38 27.06
CA VAL A 51 23.20 -21.29 28.38
C VAL A 51 22.19 -21.16 29.53
N ARG A 52 21.11 -20.41 29.33
CA ARG A 52 20.17 -20.10 30.41
C ARG A 52 19.04 -21.10 30.53
N VAL A 53 18.54 -21.62 29.41
CA VAL A 53 17.58 -22.72 29.41
C VAL A 53 18.21 -23.93 30.09
N GLU A 54 19.48 -24.24 29.81
CA GLU A 54 20.20 -25.32 30.51
C GLU A 54 20.21 -25.14 32.03
N ARG A 55 20.46 -23.91 32.52
CA ARG A 55 20.42 -23.61 33.96
C ARG A 55 19.04 -23.81 34.56
N ILE A 56 17.98 -23.51 33.83
CA ILE A 56 16.59 -23.70 34.29
C ILE A 56 16.26 -25.19 34.34
N VAL A 57 16.57 -25.93 33.28
CA VAL A 57 16.31 -27.38 33.18
C VAL A 57 17.12 -28.15 34.23
N ALA A 58 18.41 -27.85 34.39
CA ALA A 58 19.28 -28.49 35.38
C ALA A 58 18.82 -28.25 36.84
N ALA A 59 18.10 -27.15 37.09
CA ALA A 59 17.54 -26.83 38.39
C ALA A 59 16.14 -27.44 38.64
N GLY A 60 15.71 -28.40 37.82
CA GLY A 60 14.42 -29.10 37.96
C GLY A 60 13.28 -28.51 37.13
N GLY A 61 13.55 -27.54 36.25
CA GLY A 61 12.53 -26.97 35.36
C GLY A 61 11.50 -26.10 36.10
N PHE A 62 10.23 -26.17 35.67
CA PHE A 62 9.13 -25.34 36.18
C PHE A 62 8.52 -25.89 37.48
N ASP A 63 9.24 -25.78 38.60
CA ASP A 63 8.55 -25.65 39.89
C ASP A 63 8.00 -24.23 39.98
N ALA A 64 6.68 -24.06 40.16
CA ALA A 64 5.98 -22.78 40.22
C ALA A 64 6.33 -21.94 41.47
N GLY A 65 7.55 -22.06 41.98
CA GLY A 65 8.11 -21.29 43.08
C GLY A 65 8.79 -19.99 42.63
N PRO A 66 9.18 -19.14 43.60
CA PRO A 66 9.81 -17.85 43.32
C PRO A 66 11.10 -17.94 42.49
N GLU A 67 11.94 -18.95 42.74
CA GLU A 67 13.25 -19.07 42.09
C GLU A 67 13.17 -19.31 40.58
N THR A 68 12.28 -20.19 40.12
CA THR A 68 12.13 -20.46 38.68
C THR A 68 11.54 -19.28 37.95
N THR A 69 10.62 -18.56 38.60
CA THR A 69 10.07 -17.31 38.08
C THR A 69 11.18 -16.27 37.91
N GLU A 70 12.10 -16.16 38.87
CA GLU A 70 13.24 -15.26 38.80
C GLU A 70 14.24 -15.64 37.70
N ARG A 71 14.58 -16.93 37.55
CA ARG A 71 15.45 -17.42 36.46
C ARG A 71 14.87 -17.12 35.08
N LEU A 72 13.57 -17.31 34.90
CA LEU A 72 12.89 -16.97 33.64
C LEU A 72 12.91 -15.46 33.39
N GLN A 73 12.67 -14.64 34.40
CA GLN A 73 12.78 -13.19 34.27
C GLN A 73 14.20 -12.75 33.90
N GLU A 74 15.22 -13.39 34.46
CA GLU A 74 16.63 -13.12 34.12
C GLU A 74 16.94 -13.53 32.67
N LEU A 75 16.46 -14.70 32.21
CA LEU A 75 16.51 -15.10 30.80
C LEU A 75 15.92 -14.02 29.89
N LEU A 76 14.69 -13.60 30.17
CA LEU A 76 13.99 -12.60 29.36
C LEU A 76 14.68 -11.24 29.38
N LYS A 77 15.27 -10.85 30.51
CA LYS A 77 16.05 -9.61 30.59
C LYS A 77 17.26 -9.63 29.66
N VAL A 78 18.01 -10.74 29.63
CA VAL A 78 19.21 -10.83 28.80
C VAL A 78 18.86 -11.01 27.32
N VAL A 79 17.92 -11.91 27.02
CA VAL A 79 17.40 -12.07 25.65
C VAL A 79 16.81 -10.75 25.16
N GLY A 80 16.07 -10.04 26.01
CA GLY A 80 15.59 -8.69 25.78
C GLY A 80 16.69 -7.72 25.36
N GLY A 81 17.80 -7.67 26.11
CA GLY A 81 18.96 -6.85 25.77
C GLY A 81 19.59 -7.18 24.41
N VAL A 82 19.72 -8.47 24.08
CA VAL A 82 20.24 -8.91 22.77
C VAL A 82 19.33 -8.45 21.64
N ARG A 83 18.02 -8.60 21.81
CA ARG A 83 17.02 -8.22 20.81
C ARG A 83 16.84 -6.71 20.68
N ALA A 84 17.04 -5.96 21.77
CA ALA A 84 16.87 -4.51 21.80
C ALA A 84 17.72 -3.80 20.75
N GLU A 85 18.98 -4.23 20.62
CA GLU A 85 19.93 -3.66 19.67
C GLU A 85 19.44 -3.83 18.22
N ALA A 86 19.03 -5.05 17.84
CA ALA A 86 18.49 -5.35 16.52
C ALA A 86 17.21 -4.56 16.20
N TYR A 87 16.26 -4.52 17.14
CA TYR A 87 15.00 -3.80 16.94
C TYR A 87 15.22 -2.28 16.87
N ALA A 88 16.11 -1.73 17.70
CA ALA A 88 16.47 -0.32 17.64
C ALA A 88 17.15 0.03 16.31
N ALA A 89 18.08 -0.80 15.82
CA ALA A 89 18.74 -0.61 14.53
C ALA A 89 17.73 -0.70 13.37
N ALA A 90 16.84 -1.70 13.38
CA ALA A 90 15.79 -1.87 12.39
C ALA A 90 14.80 -0.69 12.37
N ALA A 91 14.36 -0.23 13.55
CA ALA A 91 13.45 0.91 13.66
C ALA A 91 14.12 2.22 13.23
N GLY A 92 15.39 2.44 13.60
CA GLY A 92 16.20 3.58 13.17
C GLY A 92 16.34 3.63 11.65
N PHE A 93 16.78 2.52 11.06
CA PHE A 93 16.88 2.37 9.60
C PHE A 93 15.56 2.64 8.90
N LEU A 94 14.46 1.99 9.34
CA LEU A 94 13.16 2.14 8.70
C LEU A 94 12.64 3.59 8.80
N ARG A 95 12.85 4.28 9.91
CA ARG A 95 12.43 5.69 10.10
C ARG A 95 13.17 6.63 9.14
N GLU A 96 14.48 6.44 8.98
CA GLU A 96 15.27 7.20 8.01
C GLU A 96 14.80 6.91 6.58
N GLU A 97 14.66 5.63 6.24
CA GLU A 97 14.23 5.18 4.92
C GLU A 97 12.85 5.72 4.53
N LEU A 98 11.88 5.71 5.46
CA LEU A 98 10.54 6.25 5.22
C LEU A 98 10.57 7.76 4.95
N SER A 99 11.46 8.50 5.63
CA SER A 99 11.61 9.94 5.44
C SER A 99 12.19 10.26 4.06
N VAL A 100 13.26 9.55 3.67
CA VAL A 100 13.89 9.70 2.36
C VAL A 100 12.93 9.29 1.25
N PHE A 101 12.25 8.16 1.42
CA PHE A 101 11.30 7.64 0.45
C PHE A 101 10.09 8.57 0.27
N ALA A 102 9.54 9.15 1.33
CA ALA A 102 8.42 10.08 1.23
C ALA A 102 8.80 11.36 0.46
N ALA A 103 9.99 11.89 0.68
CA ALA A 103 10.51 13.03 -0.08
C ALA A 103 10.68 12.69 -1.57
N TYR A 104 11.26 11.53 -1.88
CA TYR A 104 11.39 11.05 -3.25
C TYR A 104 10.02 10.86 -3.91
N GLU A 105 9.06 10.24 -3.22
CA GLU A 105 7.73 9.98 -3.77
C GLU A 105 6.98 11.29 -4.07
N ALA A 106 7.06 12.28 -3.18
CA ALA A 106 6.47 13.59 -3.40
C ALA A 106 7.09 14.30 -4.61
N GLN A 107 8.42 14.25 -4.74
CA GLN A 107 9.12 14.82 -5.89
C GLN A 107 8.75 14.11 -7.20
N TRP A 108 8.72 12.78 -7.19
CA TRP A 108 8.31 11.98 -8.33
C TRP A 108 6.88 12.32 -8.74
N GLN A 109 5.96 12.39 -7.78
CA GLN A 109 4.56 12.73 -8.04
C GLN A 109 4.40 14.14 -8.60
N ALA A 110 5.17 15.11 -8.09
CA ALA A 110 5.20 16.46 -8.63
C ALA A 110 5.77 16.50 -10.06
N ALA A 111 6.85 15.76 -10.34
CA ALA A 111 7.45 15.67 -11.66
C ALA A 111 6.51 15.06 -12.70
N VAL A 112 5.78 13.99 -12.34
CA VAL A 112 4.76 13.37 -13.23
C VAL A 112 3.66 14.37 -13.57
N LEU A 113 3.20 15.16 -12.59
CA LEU A 113 2.22 16.21 -12.84
C LEU A 113 2.79 17.30 -13.75
N GLN A 114 4.01 17.79 -13.48
CA GLN A 114 4.67 18.82 -14.30
C GLN A 114 4.89 18.36 -15.75
N GLU A 115 5.33 17.12 -15.97
CA GLU A 115 5.57 16.59 -17.32
C GLU A 115 4.26 16.38 -18.09
N THR A 116 3.19 16.01 -17.40
CA THR A 116 1.93 15.66 -18.06
C THR A 116 1.00 16.86 -18.28
N LEU A 117 1.10 17.89 -17.44
CA LEU A 117 0.30 19.11 -17.58
C LEU A 117 0.85 19.96 -18.74
N ILE A 118 0.00 20.16 -19.76
CA ILE A 118 0.34 20.88 -21.02
C ILE A 118 0.62 22.39 -20.78
N VAL A 119 0.22 22.92 -19.63
CA VAL A 119 0.46 24.31 -19.23
C VAL A 119 1.52 24.29 -18.13
N GLU A 120 2.53 25.18 -18.20
CA GLU A 120 3.45 25.46 -17.09
C GLU A 120 2.66 25.99 -15.88
N LEU A 121 2.06 25.06 -15.14
CA LEU A 121 1.45 25.28 -13.85
C LEU A 121 2.54 24.91 -12.84
N GLY A 122 2.91 25.87 -11.98
CA GLY A 122 3.89 25.61 -10.94
C GLY A 122 3.33 24.58 -9.96
N VAL A 123 3.67 23.31 -10.15
CA VAL A 123 3.29 22.25 -9.21
C VAL A 123 4.01 22.49 -7.89
N VAL A 124 3.24 22.63 -6.83
CA VAL A 124 3.76 22.85 -5.47
C VAL A 124 4.18 21.51 -4.87
N ALA A 125 5.45 21.40 -4.49
CA ALA A 125 5.96 20.26 -3.74
C ALA A 125 5.85 20.53 -2.23
N PRO A 126 5.31 19.60 -1.43
CA PRO A 126 5.28 19.71 0.04
C PRO A 126 6.68 19.83 0.65
N SER A 127 6.78 20.51 1.80
CA SER A 127 8.05 20.58 2.54
C SER A 127 8.39 19.24 3.21
N ALA A 128 9.68 19.03 3.50
CA ALA A 128 10.12 17.83 4.22
C ALA A 128 9.46 17.68 5.60
N GLU A 129 9.16 18.80 6.27
CA GLU A 129 8.46 18.83 7.55
C GLU A 129 7.02 18.33 7.41
N VAL A 130 6.28 18.82 6.40
CA VAL A 130 4.90 18.37 6.12
C VAL A 130 4.87 16.88 5.79
N LEU A 131 5.81 16.39 4.98
CA LEU A 131 5.92 14.98 4.64
C LEU A 131 6.24 14.12 5.87
N ARG A 132 7.15 14.57 6.73
CA ARG A 132 7.50 13.88 7.97
C ARG A 132 6.28 13.77 8.90
N ALA A 133 5.58 14.87 9.14
CA ALA A 133 4.35 14.87 9.95
C ALA A 133 3.29 13.93 9.35
N ALA A 134 3.08 14.01 8.04
CA ALA A 134 2.11 13.16 7.34
C ALA A 134 2.42 11.65 7.48
N VAL A 135 3.70 11.26 7.47
CA VAL A 135 4.14 9.85 7.56
C VAL A 135 4.13 9.31 9.00
N PHE A 136 4.54 10.12 9.98
CA PHE A 136 4.78 9.62 11.34
C PHE A 136 3.67 9.95 12.33
N GLU A 137 2.88 11.00 12.10
CA GLU A 137 1.84 11.45 13.04
C GLU A 137 0.44 10.98 12.63
N ARG A 138 0.26 10.58 11.36
CA ARG A 138 -1.02 10.02 10.90
C ARG A 138 -1.07 8.52 11.16
N PRO A 139 -2.20 8.00 11.67
CA PRO A 139 -2.33 6.59 11.93
C PRO A 139 -2.48 5.79 10.63
N PHE A 140 -1.91 4.60 10.63
CA PHE A 140 -2.24 3.54 9.67
C PHE A 140 -2.54 2.26 10.45
N SER A 141 -3.54 1.52 9.98
CA SER A 141 -4.04 0.31 10.68
C SER A 141 -4.43 0.57 12.15
N GLY A 142 -4.80 1.80 12.50
CA GLY A 142 -5.29 2.18 13.84
C GLY A 142 -4.24 2.78 14.79
N ALA A 143 -2.97 2.88 14.39
CA ALA A 143 -1.92 3.49 15.21
C ALA A 143 -0.87 4.21 14.37
N VAL A 144 -0.10 5.09 15.00
CA VAL A 144 1.04 5.78 14.37
C VAL A 144 2.26 4.87 14.24
N PHE A 145 3.23 5.24 13.42
CA PHE A 145 4.44 4.46 13.18
C PHE A 145 5.16 4.04 14.46
N GLU A 146 5.36 4.97 15.39
CA GLU A 146 6.12 4.73 16.64
C GLU A 146 5.50 3.62 17.49
N HIS A 147 4.17 3.60 17.61
CA HIS A 147 3.47 2.53 18.32
C HIS A 147 3.78 1.14 17.73
N TRP A 148 3.80 1.03 16.41
CA TRP A 148 4.06 -0.25 15.75
C TRP A 148 5.49 -0.75 15.95
N VAL A 149 6.50 0.13 15.86
CA VAL A 149 7.89 -0.28 16.07
C VAL A 149 8.19 -0.60 17.54
N GLU A 150 7.60 0.15 18.47
CA GLU A 150 7.74 -0.09 19.91
C GLU A 150 7.10 -1.42 20.34
N ALA A 151 6.03 -1.85 19.66
CA ALA A 151 5.33 -3.10 19.97
C ALA A 151 6.06 -4.36 19.48
N LEU A 152 7.02 -4.26 18.54
CA LEU A 152 7.65 -5.44 17.92
C LEU A 152 8.46 -6.27 18.91
N GLN A 153 9.34 -5.63 19.70
CA GLN A 153 10.23 -6.33 20.62
C GLN A 153 9.47 -6.98 21.79
N PRO A 154 8.54 -6.30 22.50
CA PRO A 154 7.76 -6.94 23.55
C PRO A 154 7.01 -8.18 23.06
N ALA A 155 6.39 -8.10 21.87
CA ALA A 155 5.68 -9.24 21.29
C ALA A 155 6.62 -10.40 20.92
N ASP A 156 7.85 -10.12 20.50
CA ASP A 156 8.88 -11.12 20.26
C ASP A 156 9.31 -11.82 21.55
N LEU A 157 9.62 -11.06 22.60
CA LEU A 157 10.00 -11.61 23.91
C LEU A 157 8.89 -12.45 24.54
N GLU A 158 7.65 -12.05 24.36
CA GLU A 158 6.50 -12.82 24.82
C GLU A 158 6.37 -14.16 24.08
N ARG A 159 6.62 -14.20 22.76
CA ARG A 159 6.67 -15.45 21.99
C ARG A 159 7.80 -16.36 22.45
N ILE A 160 9.00 -15.81 22.65
CA ILE A 160 10.17 -16.54 23.15
C ILE A 160 9.86 -17.12 24.54
N SER A 161 9.32 -16.30 25.45
CA SER A 161 8.92 -16.72 26.80
C SER A 161 7.96 -17.91 26.76
N ARG A 162 6.90 -17.81 25.95
CA ARG A 162 5.92 -18.89 25.82
C ARG A 162 6.54 -20.18 25.27
N ALA A 163 7.36 -20.09 24.22
CA ALA A 163 8.01 -21.25 23.63
C ALA A 163 8.94 -21.96 24.63
N VAL A 164 9.72 -21.19 25.40
CA VAL A 164 10.58 -21.73 26.47
C VAL A 164 9.75 -22.39 27.56
N GLN A 165 8.67 -21.76 28.02
CA GLN A 165 7.78 -22.34 29.03
C GLN A 165 7.16 -23.66 28.58
N VAL A 166 6.63 -23.71 27.34
CA VAL A 166 6.05 -24.92 26.75
C VAL A 166 7.08 -26.04 26.72
N GLY A 167 8.29 -25.76 26.24
CA GLY A 167 9.33 -26.78 26.14
C GLY A 167 9.77 -27.33 27.50
N ILE A 168 9.89 -26.48 28.53
CA ILE A 168 10.20 -26.94 29.90
C ILE A 168 9.08 -27.84 30.44
N VAL A 169 7.81 -27.43 30.29
CA VAL A 169 6.65 -28.18 30.78
C VAL A 169 6.52 -29.54 30.09
N GLU A 170 6.85 -29.62 28.81
CA GLU A 170 6.85 -30.86 28.02
C GLU A 170 8.07 -31.76 28.29
N GLY A 171 9.02 -31.31 29.11
CA GLY A 171 10.24 -32.07 29.40
C GLY A 171 11.22 -32.13 28.22
N GLN A 172 11.16 -31.15 27.31
CA GLN A 172 12.08 -31.04 26.19
C GLN A 172 13.50 -30.77 26.67
N THR A 173 14.48 -31.28 25.92
CA THR A 173 15.89 -30.95 26.13
C THR A 173 16.18 -29.49 25.78
N THR A 174 17.23 -28.91 26.36
CA THR A 174 17.67 -27.55 26.03
C THR A 174 17.82 -27.32 24.53
N GLN A 175 18.34 -28.31 23.78
CA GLN A 175 18.51 -28.21 22.33
C GLN A 175 17.17 -28.18 21.57
N GLU A 176 16.17 -28.93 22.03
CA GLU A 176 14.82 -28.92 21.44
C GLU A 176 14.12 -27.59 21.71
N ILE A 177 14.26 -27.04 22.91
CA ILE A 177 13.72 -25.72 23.28
C ILE A 177 14.37 -24.61 22.46
N VAL A 178 15.71 -24.60 22.37
CA VAL A 178 16.42 -23.60 21.56
C VAL A 178 16.02 -23.69 20.10
N ARG A 179 15.87 -24.92 19.55
CA ARG A 179 15.42 -25.13 18.18
C ARG A 179 13.99 -24.65 17.95
N SER A 180 13.06 -24.89 18.87
CA SER A 180 11.67 -24.41 18.73
C SER A 180 11.60 -22.88 18.77
N VAL A 181 12.52 -22.23 19.48
CA VAL A 181 12.63 -20.77 19.53
C VAL A 181 13.27 -20.21 18.27
N VAL A 182 14.52 -20.59 17.98
CA VAL A 182 15.38 -19.97 16.97
C VAL A 182 15.16 -20.56 15.58
N GLY A 183 14.78 -21.83 15.49
CA GLY A 183 14.69 -22.58 14.25
C GLY A 183 15.99 -23.32 13.92
N THR A 184 16.04 -23.94 12.74
CA THR A 184 17.17 -24.73 12.26
C THR A 184 17.83 -24.07 11.06
N ARG A 185 19.16 -24.20 10.98
CA ARG A 185 19.92 -23.76 9.80
C ARG A 185 19.46 -24.46 8.52
N GLY A 186 19.07 -25.74 8.61
CA GLY A 186 18.56 -26.52 7.47
C GLY A 186 17.26 -25.97 6.88
N ALA A 187 16.42 -25.34 7.70
CA ALA A 187 15.22 -24.62 7.28
C ALA A 187 15.43 -23.10 7.16
N SER A 188 16.68 -22.62 7.13
CA SER A 188 16.98 -21.17 7.12
C SER A 188 16.32 -20.39 8.26
N TYR A 189 16.14 -21.04 9.42
CA TYR A 189 15.53 -20.49 10.64
C TYR A 189 14.04 -20.10 10.49
N THR A 190 13.35 -20.60 9.47
CA THR A 190 11.91 -20.31 9.25
C THR A 190 10.97 -21.22 10.05
N ASP A 191 11.51 -22.19 10.78
CA ASP A 191 10.80 -23.21 11.55
C ASP A 191 10.77 -22.92 13.07
N GLY A 192 11.36 -21.80 13.52
CA GLY A 192 11.32 -21.34 14.91
C GLY A 192 10.25 -20.27 15.16
N VAL A 193 9.89 -20.03 16.43
CA VAL A 193 8.92 -18.97 16.77
C VAL A 193 9.38 -17.57 16.41
N VAL A 194 10.69 -17.32 16.30
CA VAL A 194 11.25 -16.03 15.85
C VAL A 194 10.90 -15.71 14.39
N GLU A 195 10.53 -16.69 13.58
CA GLU A 195 10.04 -16.46 12.22
C GLU A 195 8.72 -15.66 12.22
N MET A 196 7.88 -15.81 13.25
CA MET A 196 6.70 -14.96 13.39
C MET A 196 7.07 -13.49 13.60
N SER A 197 8.18 -13.23 14.29
CA SER A 197 8.69 -11.89 14.53
C SER A 197 9.26 -11.26 13.25
N ARG A 198 9.97 -12.05 12.43
CA ARG A 198 10.43 -11.66 11.09
C ARG A 198 9.26 -11.31 10.16
N ARG A 199 8.23 -12.16 10.09
CA ARG A 199 7.01 -11.90 9.30
C ARG A 199 6.24 -10.67 9.78
N SER A 200 6.21 -10.43 11.09
CA SER A 200 5.60 -9.23 11.66
C SER A 200 6.36 -7.97 11.24
N ALA A 201 7.69 -7.99 11.29
CA ALA A 201 8.53 -6.89 10.82
C ALA A 201 8.38 -6.67 9.31
N GLU A 202 8.38 -7.72 8.48
CA GLU A 202 8.12 -7.61 7.04
C GLU A 202 6.78 -6.92 6.77
N THR A 203 5.74 -7.33 7.48
CA THR A 203 4.39 -6.77 7.35
C THR A 203 4.39 -5.28 7.68
N LEU A 204 5.07 -4.88 8.77
CA LEU A 204 5.22 -3.48 9.15
C LEU A 204 5.96 -2.68 8.09
N VAL A 205 7.09 -3.18 7.57
CA VAL A 205 7.87 -2.51 6.52
C VAL A 205 7.03 -2.27 5.27
N ARG A 206 6.34 -3.30 4.76
CA ARG A 206 5.51 -3.18 3.56
C ARG A 206 4.35 -2.19 3.75
N THR A 207 3.72 -2.24 4.92
CA THR A 207 2.56 -1.39 5.24
C THR A 207 2.98 0.06 5.46
N SER A 208 4.06 0.30 6.20
CA SER A 208 4.61 1.64 6.44
C SER A 208 5.09 2.30 5.14
N LEU A 209 5.73 1.56 4.23
CA LEU A 209 6.11 2.10 2.91
C LEU A 209 4.91 2.41 2.02
N ASN A 210 3.84 1.59 2.06
CA ASN A 210 2.60 1.92 1.37
C ASN A 210 1.96 3.20 1.98
N HIS A 211 1.94 3.28 3.31
CA HIS A 211 1.46 4.46 4.02
C HIS A 211 2.26 5.70 3.61
N ALA A 212 3.59 5.65 3.68
CA ALA A 212 4.44 6.78 3.31
C ALA A 212 4.27 7.20 1.85
N SER A 213 4.19 6.24 0.91
CA SER A 213 3.90 6.54 -0.50
C SER A 213 2.56 7.26 -0.65
N THR A 214 1.52 6.76 0.02
CA THR A 214 0.19 7.36 -0.04
C THR A 214 0.19 8.75 0.57
N GLN A 215 0.74 8.94 1.77
CA GLN A 215 0.78 10.25 2.42
C GLN A 215 1.55 11.28 1.59
N ALA A 216 2.70 10.90 1.03
CA ALA A 216 3.48 11.78 0.17
C ALA A 216 2.70 12.23 -1.07
N ARG A 217 2.01 11.31 -1.74
CA ARG A 217 1.14 11.62 -2.89
C ARG A 217 -0.02 12.52 -2.51
N GLU A 218 -0.71 12.21 -1.41
CA GLU A 218 -1.86 12.99 -0.95
C GLU A 218 -1.45 14.41 -0.55
N GLU A 219 -0.27 14.63 0.03
CA GLU A 219 0.22 15.99 0.29
C GLU A 219 0.50 16.75 -1.01
N VAL A 220 1.03 16.10 -2.05
CA VAL A 220 1.16 16.73 -3.38
C VAL A 220 -0.21 17.07 -3.95
N TYR A 221 -1.20 16.17 -3.83
CA TYR A 221 -2.55 16.45 -4.34
C TYR A 221 -3.19 17.64 -3.60
N ARG A 222 -3.06 17.69 -2.26
CA ARG A 222 -3.58 18.79 -1.43
C ARG A 222 -2.94 20.12 -1.76
N ALA A 223 -1.64 20.13 -2.01
CA ALA A 223 -0.90 21.33 -2.38
C ALA A 223 -1.29 21.87 -3.76
N ASN A 224 -1.99 21.07 -4.58
CA ASN A 224 -2.39 21.39 -5.95
C ASN A 224 -3.90 21.15 -6.18
N GLU A 225 -4.73 21.42 -5.17
CA GLU A 225 -6.20 21.23 -5.22
C GLU A 225 -6.91 22.13 -6.24
N ASP A 226 -6.24 23.18 -6.72
CA ASP A 226 -6.72 24.04 -7.80
C ASP A 226 -6.78 23.29 -9.15
N ILE A 227 -6.03 22.19 -9.29
CA ILE A 227 -5.98 21.37 -10.50
C ILE A 227 -6.38 19.90 -10.27
N ILE A 228 -6.25 19.39 -9.04
CA ILE A 228 -6.62 18.03 -8.65
C ILE A 228 -7.81 18.09 -7.70
N GLU A 229 -9.01 17.82 -8.21
CA GLU A 229 -10.23 17.82 -7.39
C GLU A 229 -10.48 16.44 -6.75
N GLU A 230 -10.11 15.38 -7.47
CA GLU A 230 -10.41 14.01 -7.08
C GLU A 230 -9.17 13.10 -7.16
N VAL A 231 -9.28 11.96 -6.48
CA VAL A 231 -8.28 10.91 -6.40
C VAL A 231 -8.96 9.58 -6.72
N ARG A 232 -8.43 8.86 -7.69
CA ARG A 232 -8.85 7.50 -8.04
C ARG A 232 -8.02 6.48 -7.29
N LEU A 233 -8.68 5.48 -6.72
CA LEU A 233 -8.02 4.30 -6.16
C LEU A 233 -7.71 3.29 -7.26
N VAL A 234 -6.50 2.72 -7.22
CA VAL A 234 -6.03 1.73 -8.19
C VAL A 234 -5.45 0.54 -7.42
N ALA A 235 -6.20 -0.55 -7.37
CA ALA A 235 -5.77 -1.81 -6.75
C ALA A 235 -4.80 -2.55 -7.68
N THR A 236 -3.89 -3.38 -7.16
CA THR A 236 -3.08 -4.28 -8.00
C THR A 236 -4.00 -5.31 -8.70
N LEU A 237 -3.74 -5.69 -9.96
CA LEU A 237 -4.51 -6.75 -10.64
C LEU A 237 -3.79 -8.09 -10.47
N ASP A 238 -4.01 -8.76 -9.34
CA ASP A 238 -3.52 -10.12 -9.12
C ASP A 238 -4.40 -10.91 -8.13
N GLY A 239 -4.04 -12.17 -7.91
CA GLY A 239 -4.73 -13.06 -6.96
C GLY A 239 -4.44 -12.78 -5.48
N ARG A 240 -3.57 -11.82 -5.15
CA ARG A 240 -3.24 -11.42 -3.77
C ARG A 240 -3.98 -10.13 -3.35
N THR A 241 -4.76 -9.56 -4.25
CA THR A 241 -5.57 -8.38 -3.96
C THR A 241 -6.75 -8.81 -3.10
N THR A 242 -7.08 -8.06 -2.05
CA THR A 242 -8.19 -8.42 -1.16
C THR A 242 -9.52 -7.97 -1.75
N LEU A 243 -10.64 -8.63 -1.39
CA LEU A 243 -11.99 -8.23 -1.84
C LEU A 243 -12.27 -6.74 -1.56
N GLY A 244 -11.84 -6.23 -0.41
CA GLY A 244 -11.95 -4.81 -0.07
C GLY A 244 -11.19 -3.91 -1.06
N CYS A 245 -9.97 -4.28 -1.46
CA CYS A 245 -9.22 -3.53 -2.47
C CYS A 245 -9.85 -3.63 -3.87
N MET A 246 -10.35 -4.81 -4.24
CA MET A 246 -11.05 -5.00 -5.53
C MET A 246 -12.31 -4.14 -5.61
N ALA A 247 -13.09 -4.11 -4.52
CA ALA A 247 -14.31 -3.31 -4.40
C ALA A 247 -14.04 -1.80 -4.42
N LEU A 248 -12.82 -1.38 -4.09
CA LEU A 248 -12.38 0.01 -4.11
C LEU A 248 -11.69 0.39 -5.43
N ASP A 249 -11.32 -0.57 -6.27
CA ASP A 249 -10.64 -0.30 -7.53
C ASP A 249 -11.50 0.58 -8.46
N GLY A 250 -10.90 1.65 -8.97
CA GLY A 250 -11.57 2.60 -9.84
C GLY A 250 -12.51 3.59 -9.15
N LYS A 251 -12.76 3.46 -7.84
CA LYS A 251 -13.53 4.46 -7.10
C LYS A 251 -12.75 5.77 -7.00
N VAL A 252 -13.49 6.87 -7.09
CA VAL A 252 -12.96 8.23 -7.09
C VAL A 252 -13.48 8.95 -5.84
N PHE A 253 -12.61 9.68 -5.16
CA PHE A 253 -12.91 10.42 -3.95
C PHE A 253 -12.32 11.83 -4.04
N PRO A 254 -12.94 12.86 -3.43
CA PRO A 254 -12.31 14.18 -3.33
C PRO A 254 -10.95 14.11 -2.63
N VAL A 255 -10.00 14.99 -2.96
CA VAL A 255 -8.63 14.99 -2.38
C VAL A 255 -8.61 14.98 -0.85
N ARG A 256 -9.53 15.69 -0.20
CA ARG A 256 -9.62 15.79 1.27
C ARG A 256 -10.56 14.77 1.92
N GLU A 257 -11.20 13.91 1.13
CA GLU A 257 -12.26 13.03 1.61
C GLU A 257 -12.07 11.59 1.15
N GLY A 258 -12.78 10.68 1.80
CA GLY A 258 -12.76 9.27 1.47
C GLY A 258 -11.55 8.52 2.01
N LYS A 259 -11.52 7.22 1.72
CA LYS A 259 -10.50 6.31 2.26
C LYS A 259 -9.22 6.40 1.45
N ARG A 260 -8.08 6.20 2.12
CA ARG A 260 -6.75 6.12 1.50
C ARG A 260 -6.00 4.86 1.95
N PRO A 261 -5.24 4.21 1.06
CA PRO A 261 -4.43 3.06 1.44
C PRO A 261 -3.32 3.47 2.44
N PRO A 262 -2.74 2.51 3.18
CA PRO A 262 -3.06 1.09 3.18
C PRO A 262 -4.36 0.78 3.94
N PHE A 263 -5.23 -0.05 3.35
CA PHE A 263 -6.49 -0.47 3.97
C PHE A 263 -6.34 -1.67 4.93
N HIS A 264 -5.27 -2.44 4.75
CA HIS A 264 -4.95 -3.62 5.53
C HIS A 264 -3.43 -3.84 5.53
N PRO A 265 -2.90 -4.67 6.43
CA PRO A 265 -1.49 -5.05 6.39
C PRO A 265 -1.11 -5.65 5.03
N GLY A 266 0.02 -5.22 4.46
CA GLY A 266 0.49 -5.66 3.15
C GLY A 266 -0.31 -5.15 1.94
N CYS A 267 -1.12 -4.10 2.11
CA CYS A 267 -1.85 -3.47 1.00
C CYS A 267 -0.90 -2.96 -0.09
N ARG A 268 -1.32 -3.13 -1.37
CA ARG A 268 -0.58 -2.67 -2.57
C ARG A 268 -1.40 -1.75 -3.47
N THR A 269 -2.61 -1.39 -3.02
CA THR A 269 -3.42 -0.36 -3.67
C THR A 269 -2.71 0.98 -3.58
N THR A 270 -2.80 1.77 -4.64
CA THR A 270 -2.23 3.12 -4.75
C THR A 270 -3.31 4.14 -5.10
N THR A 271 -2.99 5.42 -4.97
CA THR A 271 -3.82 6.54 -5.40
C THR A 271 -3.26 7.22 -6.64
N VAL A 272 -4.16 7.71 -7.49
CA VAL A 272 -3.87 8.43 -8.74
C VAL A 272 -4.69 9.71 -8.75
N PRO A 273 -4.11 10.89 -9.02
CA PRO A 273 -4.87 12.13 -9.06
C PRO A 273 -5.73 12.21 -10.33
N VAL A 274 -6.85 12.92 -10.25
CA VAL A 274 -7.73 13.22 -11.39
C VAL A 274 -7.68 14.73 -11.67
N ILE A 275 -7.18 15.12 -12.84
CA ILE A 275 -7.09 16.54 -13.22
C ILE A 275 -8.47 17.06 -13.66
N ASN A 276 -8.81 18.27 -13.22
CA ASN A 276 -10.08 18.94 -13.54
C ASN A 276 -10.35 19.07 -15.06
N GLY A 277 -11.60 18.84 -15.48
CA GLY A 277 -12.04 18.92 -16.88
C GLY A 277 -11.70 17.70 -17.75
N VAL A 278 -10.99 16.71 -17.22
CA VAL A 278 -10.72 15.42 -17.86
C VAL A 278 -11.10 14.33 -16.84
N LYS A 279 -11.93 13.34 -17.20
CA LYS A 279 -12.14 12.16 -16.33
C LYS A 279 -11.14 11.06 -16.71
N LEU A 280 -10.63 10.33 -15.72
CA LEU A 280 -9.84 9.12 -15.96
C LEU A 280 -10.71 8.08 -16.70
N VAL A 281 -10.38 7.80 -17.95
CA VAL A 281 -10.93 6.68 -18.72
C VAL A 281 -9.86 5.57 -18.76
N GLY A 282 -10.23 4.29 -18.61
CA GLY A 282 -9.28 3.15 -18.62
C GLY A 282 -8.55 3.03 -19.97
N ASP A 283 -7.28 2.61 -20.04
CA ASP A 283 -6.71 1.34 -19.54
C ASP A 283 -5.34 1.45 -18.83
N ARG A 284 -4.97 0.34 -18.15
CA ARG A 284 -3.60 -0.05 -17.75
C ARG A 284 -2.87 -0.65 -18.96
N PRO A 285 -1.54 -0.51 -19.12
CA PRO A 285 -0.90 -0.73 -20.41
C PRO A 285 -1.02 -2.16 -20.96
N ALA A 286 -1.49 -2.26 -22.21
CA ALA A 286 -0.87 -3.07 -23.25
C ALA A 286 -0.32 -2.11 -24.32
N VAL A 287 0.94 -2.32 -24.73
CA VAL A 287 1.68 -1.42 -25.63
C VAL A 287 1.13 -1.47 -27.05
N THR A 288 0.94 -0.32 -27.68
CA THR A 288 1.45 0.01 -29.04
C THR A 288 1.25 1.50 -29.37
N ASP A 289 2.30 2.32 -29.25
CA ASP A 289 2.44 3.60 -30.00
C ASP A 289 3.92 3.89 -30.29
N ALA A 290 4.21 4.48 -31.44
CA ALA A 290 5.53 4.65 -32.07
C ALA A 290 5.75 6.08 -32.63
N ARG A 291 5.42 7.14 -31.87
CA ARG A 291 5.54 8.55 -32.34
C ARG A 291 6.13 9.50 -31.29
N THR A 292 6.73 10.63 -31.72
CA THR A 292 7.66 11.49 -30.93
C THR A 292 7.08 12.83 -30.39
N ARG A 293 7.76 13.35 -29.35
CA ARG A 293 7.42 14.48 -28.44
C ARG A 293 7.11 15.84 -29.09
N ARG A 294 7.49 16.08 -30.36
CA ARG A 294 7.52 17.41 -31.00
C ARG A 294 6.17 17.91 -31.57
N GLN A 295 5.09 17.16 -31.41
CA GLN A 295 3.77 17.45 -32.02
C GLN A 295 2.68 17.88 -31.01
N ARG A 296 3.04 18.28 -29.77
CA ARG A 296 2.07 18.45 -28.68
C ARG A 296 1.84 19.87 -28.15
N GLU A 297 2.54 20.90 -28.62
CA GLU A 297 2.42 22.26 -28.04
C GLU A 297 1.20 23.02 -28.61
N ILE A 298 0.25 23.39 -27.75
CA ILE A 298 -0.86 24.33 -28.05
C ILE A 298 -0.82 25.47 -27.03
N ASP A 299 -0.64 26.71 -27.49
CA ASP A 299 -0.64 27.91 -26.64
C ASP A 299 -2.02 28.58 -26.64
N PHE A 300 -2.85 28.25 -25.65
CA PHE A 300 -4.20 28.81 -25.49
C PHE A 300 -4.19 30.33 -25.22
N ARG A 301 -3.09 30.89 -24.72
CA ARG A 301 -2.95 32.33 -24.51
C ARG A 301 -2.71 33.04 -25.83
N ALA A 302 -1.86 32.48 -26.69
CA ALA A 302 -1.66 32.98 -28.05
C ALA A 302 -2.97 32.93 -28.85
N GLU A 303 -3.74 31.85 -28.73
CA GLU A 303 -5.04 31.71 -29.39
C GLU A 303 -6.08 32.70 -28.85
N ALA A 304 -6.16 32.88 -27.53
CA ALA A 304 -7.03 33.87 -26.90
C ALA A 304 -6.69 35.30 -27.32
N LYS A 305 -5.39 35.62 -27.39
CA LYS A 305 -4.88 36.90 -27.86
C LYS A 305 -5.20 37.13 -29.34
N ALA A 306 -4.99 36.14 -30.18
CA ALA A 306 -5.32 36.22 -31.60
C ALA A 306 -6.82 36.45 -31.83
N LYS A 307 -7.67 35.81 -31.02
CA LYS A 307 -9.13 35.92 -31.11
C LYS A 307 -9.69 37.23 -30.57
N ALA A 308 -9.08 37.79 -29.53
CA ALA A 308 -9.43 39.10 -28.98
C ALA A 308 -8.87 40.26 -29.80
N GLY A 309 -7.83 40.03 -30.62
CA GLY A 309 -7.23 41.03 -31.49
C GLY A 309 -6.74 42.25 -30.72
N ALA A 310 -7.03 43.45 -31.24
CA ALA A 310 -6.61 44.72 -30.64
C ALA A 310 -7.18 44.94 -29.21
N ALA A 311 -8.34 44.35 -28.90
CA ALA A 311 -8.96 44.49 -27.57
C ALA A 311 -8.17 43.79 -26.46
N TRP A 312 -7.24 42.88 -26.80
CA TRP A 312 -6.48 42.12 -25.81
C TRP A 312 -5.64 43.02 -24.89
N SER A 313 -5.06 44.11 -25.41
CA SER A 313 -4.24 45.05 -24.63
C SER A 313 -5.04 45.82 -23.58
N ASP A 314 -6.34 46.00 -23.81
CA ASP A 314 -7.20 46.86 -22.98
C ASP A 314 -8.01 46.04 -21.96
N MET A 315 -8.02 44.71 -22.11
CA MET A 315 -8.64 43.79 -21.15
C MET A 315 -7.86 43.73 -19.83
N SER A 316 -8.58 43.73 -18.72
CA SER A 316 -8.04 43.42 -17.40
C SER A 316 -7.52 41.98 -17.34
N GLU A 317 -6.65 41.70 -16.37
CA GLU A 317 -6.11 40.35 -16.19
C GLU A 317 -7.20 39.29 -15.94
N LYS A 318 -8.25 39.67 -15.20
CA LYS A 318 -9.43 38.83 -14.96
C LYS A 318 -10.16 38.49 -16.25
N GLU A 319 -10.34 39.46 -17.15
CA GLU A 319 -11.00 39.25 -18.44
C GLU A 319 -10.14 38.41 -19.40
N ARG A 320 -8.81 38.60 -19.40
CA ARG A 320 -7.88 37.77 -20.17
C ARG A 320 -7.91 36.32 -19.70
N ARG A 321 -7.87 36.08 -18.38
CA ARG A 321 -8.01 34.75 -17.79
C ARG A 321 -9.34 34.10 -18.17
N ALA A 322 -10.45 34.84 -18.12
CA ALA A 322 -11.75 34.34 -18.55
C ALA A 322 -11.82 34.02 -20.05
N ALA A 323 -11.15 34.80 -20.91
CA ALA A 323 -11.07 34.53 -22.34
C ALA A 323 -10.25 33.26 -22.66
N ILE A 324 -9.12 33.08 -21.98
CA ILE A 324 -8.31 31.85 -22.07
C ILE A 324 -9.10 30.64 -21.57
N ALA A 325 -9.78 30.77 -20.42
CA ALA A 325 -10.62 29.72 -19.85
C ALA A 325 -11.73 29.28 -20.82
N ARG A 326 -12.43 30.22 -21.46
CA ARG A 326 -13.47 29.91 -22.46
C ARG A 326 -12.94 29.15 -23.68
N ILE A 327 -11.75 29.49 -24.17
CA ILE A 327 -11.12 28.77 -25.29
C ILE A 327 -10.68 27.39 -24.85
N ARG A 328 -10.10 27.27 -23.66
CA ARG A 328 -9.72 26.00 -23.03
C ARG A 328 -10.93 25.09 -22.82
N GLU A 329 -12.03 25.61 -22.30
CA GLU A 329 -13.28 24.87 -22.10
C GLU A 329 -13.94 24.46 -23.43
N LYS A 330 -13.90 25.33 -24.43
CA LYS A 330 -14.41 25.01 -25.77
C LYS A 330 -13.58 23.90 -26.42
N TRP A 331 -12.26 24.06 -26.41
CA TRP A 331 -11.32 23.05 -26.90
C TRP A 331 -11.50 21.72 -26.15
N ALA A 332 -11.66 21.77 -24.82
CA ALA A 332 -11.96 20.62 -23.98
C ALA A 332 -13.26 19.92 -24.42
N ARG A 333 -14.37 20.63 -24.58
CA ARG A 333 -15.63 20.04 -25.05
C ARG A 333 -15.54 19.43 -26.46
N GLU A 334 -14.73 19.99 -27.34
CA GLU A 334 -14.63 19.57 -28.75
C GLU A 334 -13.61 18.44 -28.96
N ASN A 335 -12.62 18.31 -28.08
CA ASN A 335 -11.50 17.37 -28.22
C ASN A 335 -11.48 16.28 -27.12
N ILE A 336 -12.31 16.40 -26.10
CA ILE A 336 -12.51 15.40 -25.04
C ILE A 336 -13.86 14.73 -25.27
N GLY A 337 -13.83 13.55 -25.90
CA GLY A 337 -15.03 12.73 -26.13
C GLY A 337 -15.52 12.01 -24.87
N GLN A 338 -16.78 11.56 -24.88
CA GLN A 338 -17.24 10.47 -24.00
C GLN A 338 -16.60 9.15 -24.46
N VAL A 339 -16.20 8.30 -23.51
CA VAL A 339 -15.38 7.12 -23.80
C VAL A 339 -15.95 5.88 -23.08
N PRO A 340 -15.84 4.66 -23.65
CA PRO A 340 -16.45 3.45 -23.10
C PRO A 340 -15.86 2.99 -21.76
N LYS A 341 -16.60 2.12 -21.04
CA LYS A 341 -16.16 1.46 -19.80
C LYS A 341 -14.90 0.59 -20.06
N GLY A 342 -13.75 0.99 -19.51
CA GLY A 342 -12.48 0.23 -19.54
C GLY A 342 -12.39 -0.86 -18.46
N LEU A 343 -11.39 -1.75 -18.55
CA LEU A 343 -11.27 -3.00 -17.76
C LEU A 343 -11.08 -2.73 -16.25
N SER A 344 -12.14 -2.82 -15.46
CA SER A 344 -12.06 -2.84 -13.98
C SER A 344 -11.41 -4.14 -13.46
N TYR A 345 -11.01 -4.22 -12.18
CA TYR A 345 -10.62 -5.50 -11.57
C TYR A 345 -11.70 -6.57 -11.81
N GLU A 346 -12.98 -6.19 -11.68
CA GLU A 346 -14.10 -7.07 -11.99
C GLU A 346 -14.07 -7.53 -13.45
N ASP A 347 -13.94 -6.62 -14.40
CA ASP A 347 -13.92 -6.98 -15.82
C ASP A 347 -12.69 -7.84 -16.18
N TRP A 348 -11.54 -7.63 -15.52
CA TRP A 348 -10.36 -8.48 -15.63
C TRP A 348 -10.61 -9.87 -15.05
N LEU A 349 -11.24 -9.94 -13.87
CA LEU A 349 -11.55 -11.19 -13.18
C LEU A 349 -12.56 -12.03 -13.98
N ARG A 350 -13.57 -11.40 -14.60
CA ARG A 350 -14.54 -12.08 -15.48
C ARG A 350 -13.89 -12.77 -16.67
N ARG A 351 -12.71 -12.31 -17.10
CA ARG A 351 -11.94 -12.91 -18.21
C ARG A 351 -11.04 -14.07 -17.79
N GLN A 352 -10.84 -14.30 -16.48
CA GLN A 352 -10.01 -15.40 -15.97
C GLN A 352 -10.77 -16.73 -15.99
N SER A 353 -10.06 -17.85 -15.90
CA SER A 353 -10.68 -19.18 -15.81
C SER A 353 -11.54 -19.32 -14.55
N ALA A 354 -12.55 -20.19 -14.59
CA ALA A 354 -13.38 -20.47 -13.41
C ALA A 354 -12.54 -20.91 -12.20
N SER A 355 -11.51 -21.74 -12.43
CA SER A 355 -10.57 -22.17 -11.39
C SER A 355 -9.83 -20.99 -10.75
N PHE A 356 -9.37 -20.02 -11.54
CA PHE A 356 -8.68 -18.84 -11.03
C PHE A 356 -9.65 -17.91 -10.27
N GLN A 357 -10.87 -17.74 -10.79
CA GLN A 357 -11.89 -16.97 -10.08
C GLN A 357 -12.26 -17.59 -8.73
N ASP A 358 -12.29 -18.93 -8.64
CA ASP A 358 -12.55 -19.66 -7.39
C ASP A 358 -11.35 -19.60 -6.43
N GLU A 359 -10.11 -19.60 -6.94
CA GLU A 359 -8.91 -19.35 -6.14
C GLU A 359 -8.94 -17.95 -5.52
N VAL A 360 -9.36 -16.95 -6.30
CA VAL A 360 -9.36 -15.53 -5.90
C VAL A 360 -10.54 -15.16 -4.98
N LEU A 361 -11.75 -15.64 -5.27
CA LEU A 361 -12.97 -15.26 -4.52
C LEU A 361 -13.40 -16.32 -3.49
N GLY A 362 -12.89 -17.55 -3.60
CA GLY A 362 -13.48 -18.75 -3.01
C GLY A 362 -14.62 -19.32 -3.88
N PRO A 363 -14.90 -20.64 -3.79
CA PRO A 363 -15.78 -21.34 -4.74
C PRO A 363 -17.22 -20.79 -4.76
N THR A 364 -17.81 -20.53 -3.59
CA THR A 364 -19.19 -20.03 -3.50
C THR A 364 -19.32 -18.62 -4.06
N ARG A 365 -18.39 -17.71 -3.73
CA ARG A 365 -18.42 -16.34 -4.26
C ARG A 365 -18.05 -16.28 -5.74
N GLY A 366 -17.13 -17.14 -6.20
CA GLY A 366 -16.84 -17.32 -7.62
C GLY A 366 -18.08 -17.76 -8.41
N GLN A 367 -18.87 -18.68 -7.87
CA GLN A 367 -20.14 -19.10 -8.49
C GLN A 367 -21.21 -17.98 -8.46
N LEU A 368 -21.32 -17.20 -7.38
CA LEU A 368 -22.19 -16.01 -7.35
C LEU A 368 -21.75 -14.94 -8.35
N PHE A 369 -20.44 -14.76 -8.52
CA PHE A 369 -19.86 -13.80 -9.46
C PHE A 369 -20.12 -14.18 -10.92
N ARG A 370 -19.98 -15.47 -11.25
CA ARG A 370 -20.21 -16.00 -12.62
C ARG A 370 -21.68 -16.18 -12.96
N ASN A 371 -22.40 -16.89 -12.08
CA ASN A 371 -23.74 -17.41 -12.36
C ASN A 371 -24.83 -16.57 -11.68
N GLY A 372 -24.51 -15.98 -10.53
CA GLY A 372 -25.42 -15.07 -9.82
C GLY A 372 -25.43 -13.64 -10.39
N GLY A 373 -24.44 -13.29 -11.22
CA GLY A 373 -24.28 -11.96 -11.79
C GLY A 373 -23.87 -10.89 -10.78
N LEU A 374 -23.37 -11.31 -9.61
CA LEU A 374 -22.98 -10.38 -8.56
C LEU A 374 -21.66 -9.69 -8.92
N SER A 375 -21.54 -8.39 -8.62
CA SER A 375 -20.31 -7.61 -8.78
C SER A 375 -19.42 -7.74 -7.54
N VAL A 376 -18.10 -7.52 -7.68
CA VAL A 376 -17.14 -7.77 -6.60
C VAL A 376 -17.37 -6.85 -5.39
N ASP A 377 -17.87 -5.64 -5.63
CA ASP A 377 -18.17 -4.66 -4.58
C ASP A 377 -19.28 -5.11 -3.63
N ARG A 378 -20.21 -5.97 -4.09
CA ARG A 378 -21.29 -6.53 -3.27
C ARG A 378 -20.80 -7.58 -2.28
N PHE A 379 -19.59 -8.10 -2.42
CA PHE A 379 -18.99 -9.01 -1.43
C PHE A 379 -18.48 -8.31 -0.17
N THR A 380 -18.54 -6.98 -0.14
CA THR A 380 -18.06 -6.18 0.98
C THR A 380 -19.12 -5.20 1.45
N ASP A 381 -19.08 -4.82 2.73
CA ASP A 381 -19.90 -3.73 3.25
C ASP A 381 -19.33 -2.35 2.82
N ALA A 382 -20.02 -1.26 3.18
CA ALA A 382 -19.55 0.11 2.91
C ALA A 382 -18.20 0.44 3.59
N SER A 383 -17.83 -0.31 4.63
CA SER A 383 -16.53 -0.20 5.31
C SER A 383 -15.41 -0.92 4.55
N GLY A 384 -15.74 -1.77 3.57
CA GLY A 384 -14.79 -2.60 2.80
C GLY A 384 -14.49 -3.93 3.47
N ARG A 385 -15.22 -4.29 4.53
CA ARG A 385 -15.11 -5.61 5.19
C ARG A 385 -15.88 -6.63 4.38
N THR A 386 -15.28 -7.79 4.17
CA THR A 386 -15.91 -8.92 3.47
C THR A 386 -17.13 -9.42 4.23
N LEU A 387 -18.27 -9.50 3.55
CA LEU A 387 -19.49 -10.09 4.08
C LEU A 387 -19.36 -11.61 4.19
N THR A 388 -19.95 -12.21 5.24
CA THR A 388 -20.08 -13.68 5.36
C THR A 388 -21.01 -14.22 4.26
N LEU A 389 -20.96 -15.53 3.99
CA LEU A 389 -21.88 -16.13 3.01
C LEU A 389 -23.35 -16.05 3.46
N GLU A 390 -23.60 -16.10 4.77
CA GLU A 390 -24.93 -15.91 5.36
C GLU A 390 -25.43 -14.48 5.13
N ALA A 391 -24.62 -13.48 5.48
CA ALA A 391 -24.96 -12.07 5.24
C ALA A 391 -25.16 -11.78 3.75
N LEU A 392 -24.36 -12.40 2.88
CA LEU A 392 -24.55 -12.33 1.43
C LEU A 392 -25.84 -12.99 0.96
N ARG A 393 -26.24 -14.14 1.53
CA ARG A 393 -27.47 -14.83 1.17
C ARG A 393 -28.71 -14.02 1.57
N GLU A 394 -28.64 -13.34 2.72
CA GLU A 394 -29.69 -12.42 3.16
C GLU A 394 -29.78 -11.19 2.26
N ALA A 395 -28.63 -10.56 1.96
CA ALA A 395 -28.58 -9.33 1.17
C ALA A 395 -28.83 -9.55 -0.34
N GLU A 396 -28.45 -10.70 -0.88
CA GLU A 396 -28.40 -11.01 -2.32
C GLU A 396 -29.10 -12.33 -2.67
N SER A 397 -30.24 -12.60 -2.01
CA SER A 397 -30.97 -13.87 -2.15
C SER A 397 -31.28 -14.27 -3.60
N GLU A 398 -31.56 -13.30 -4.48
CA GLU A 398 -31.80 -13.55 -5.91
C GLU A 398 -30.53 -13.98 -6.66
N ALA A 399 -29.35 -13.52 -6.28
CA ALA A 399 -28.09 -13.97 -6.87
C ALA A 399 -27.78 -15.41 -6.49
N PHE A 400 -28.12 -15.84 -5.26
CA PHE A 400 -27.99 -17.24 -4.82
C PHE A 400 -28.92 -18.17 -5.61
N LYS A 401 -30.18 -17.77 -5.80
CA LYS A 401 -31.14 -18.53 -6.63
C LYS A 401 -30.63 -18.67 -8.07
N LYS A 402 -30.15 -17.58 -8.68
CA LYS A 402 -29.56 -17.59 -10.04
C LYS A 402 -28.32 -18.48 -10.13
N ALA A 403 -27.48 -18.44 -9.09
CA ALA A 403 -26.28 -19.26 -9.00
C ALA A 403 -26.53 -20.74 -8.65
N LYS A 404 -27.78 -21.10 -8.30
CA LYS A 404 -28.21 -22.42 -7.81
C LYS A 404 -27.49 -22.84 -6.52
N LEU A 405 -27.45 -21.94 -5.54
CA LEU A 405 -26.77 -22.06 -4.23
C LEU A 405 -27.66 -21.79 -3.03
#